data_AF-A0A452TG41-F1
#
_entry.id   AF-A0A452TG41-F1
#
_cell.length_a   1.000
_cell.length_b   1.000
_cell.length_c   1.000
_cell.angle_alpha   90.00
_cell.angle_beta   90.00
_cell.angle_gamma   90.00
#
_symmetry.space_group_name_H-M   'P 1'
#
loop_
_entity.id
_entity.type
_entity.pdbx_description
1 polymer ?
#
loop_
_entity_poly.entity_id
_entity_poly.type
_entity_poly.pdbx_seq_one_letter_code
_entity_poly.pdbx_strand_id
1 'polypeptide(L)'
;SSGRDPRVLGSSPTLGSLLGGEPASPSPSLCLQRAHTLTVLFILTCVLGYVTLLEETPRDTAYNTKRGIVASILVFLCFGVTQAKDGPFSRPHPAYWRFWLCVSVVYELFLIFILFQTVQDGRQFLKYVDPRLGVPLPERDYGGNCLIYDAHNESDPFHNVWDKLDGFVPAHFLGWYLKTLMIRDWWMCTIVSVMFEFLEYSLEHQLPNFSECWWDHWIMDVLVCNGLGIYCGMKTLEDITLRYKETRRQKQQSRGDQGRAVDRVDGHLPEPEDPPGPAEAEGEGAPAPN
;
A
#
# COMPACT_ATOMS: atom_id res chain seq x y z
N SER A 1 53.73 43.89 -11.05
CA SER A 1 53.78 42.46 -11.42
C SER A 1 52.48 41.82 -10.94
N SER A 2 51.36 42.07 -11.61
CA SER A 2 50.87 41.50 -12.89
C SER A 2 50.28 40.09 -12.73
N GLY A 3 48.96 39.98 -13.00
CA GLY A 3 48.39 38.80 -13.66
C GLY A 3 47.15 38.16 -13.03
N ARG A 4 45.94 38.70 -13.31
CA ARG A 4 44.90 37.98 -14.10
C ARG A 4 43.62 38.81 -14.30
N ASP A 5 43.16 38.73 -15.55
CA ASP A 5 42.10 39.47 -16.23
C ASP A 5 40.65 39.23 -15.76
N PRO A 6 39.72 40.16 -16.07
CA PRO A 6 38.30 40.11 -15.70
C PRO A 6 37.47 39.23 -16.65
N ARG A 7 36.55 38.45 -16.09
CA ARG A 7 35.51 37.74 -16.87
C ARG A 7 34.37 38.70 -17.24
N VAL A 8 34.13 38.73 -18.54
CA VAL A 8 33.06 39.40 -19.29
C VAL A 8 31.67 38.89 -18.87
N LEU A 9 30.74 39.82 -18.61
CA LEU A 9 29.30 39.57 -18.51
C LEU A 9 28.75 39.14 -19.89
N GLY A 10 28.27 37.91 -20.00
CA GLY A 10 27.60 37.39 -21.19
C GLY A 10 26.07 37.35 -21.02
N SER A 11 25.41 38.29 -21.71
CA SER A 11 24.15 38.17 -22.47
C SER A 11 22.97 37.37 -21.90
N SER A 12 21.87 38.09 -21.66
CA SER A 12 20.49 37.60 -21.53
C SER A 12 20.08 36.66 -22.66
N PRO A 13 19.27 35.60 -22.40
CA PRO A 13 18.64 34.84 -23.45
C PRO A 13 17.53 35.66 -24.10
N THR A 14 17.62 35.78 -25.41
CA THR A 14 16.65 36.36 -26.33
C THR A 14 15.27 35.69 -26.23
N LEU A 15 14.24 36.52 -26.37
CA LEU A 15 12.80 36.27 -26.41
C LEU A 15 12.37 35.40 -27.62
N GLY A 16 12.96 34.22 -27.78
CA GLY A 16 12.73 33.30 -28.91
C GLY A 16 12.44 31.84 -28.53
N SER A 17 12.44 31.49 -27.24
CA SER A 17 12.28 30.10 -26.78
C SER A 17 10.85 29.74 -26.31
N LEU A 18 9.86 30.59 -26.56
CA LEU A 18 8.47 30.40 -26.07
C LEU A 18 7.54 29.64 -27.03
N LEU A 19 8.03 29.15 -28.17
CA LEU A 19 7.23 28.40 -29.13
C LEU A 19 8.05 27.24 -29.70
N GLY A 20 8.10 26.11 -28.99
CA GLY A 20 8.82 24.94 -29.47
C GLY A 20 9.02 23.83 -28.44
N GLY A 21 8.09 23.66 -27.50
CA GLY A 21 8.02 22.44 -26.72
C GLY A 21 7.14 21.43 -27.45
N GLU A 22 7.73 20.51 -28.22
CA GLU A 22 7.02 19.28 -28.57
C GLU A 22 6.45 18.66 -27.29
N PRO A 23 5.16 18.28 -27.24
CA PRO A 23 4.66 17.52 -26.10
C PRO A 23 5.43 16.20 -26.07
N ALA A 24 6.22 16.00 -25.02
CA ALA A 24 6.93 14.75 -24.78
C ALA A 24 5.97 13.59 -25.02
N SER A 25 6.28 12.74 -26.01
CA SER A 25 5.45 11.59 -26.33
C SER A 25 5.21 10.78 -25.05
N PRO A 26 3.97 10.38 -24.75
CA PRO A 26 3.70 9.66 -23.52
C PRO A 26 4.52 8.37 -23.53
N SER A 27 5.24 8.09 -22.43
CA SER A 27 5.99 6.84 -22.27
C SER A 27 5.07 5.64 -22.62
N PRO A 28 5.55 4.60 -23.32
CA PRO A 28 4.72 3.49 -23.79
C PRO A 28 3.93 2.80 -22.68
N SER A 29 4.44 2.78 -21.45
CA SER A 29 3.74 2.31 -20.25
C SER A 29 2.51 3.15 -19.88
N LEU A 30 2.56 4.47 -20.09
CA LEU A 30 1.44 5.38 -19.84
C LEU A 30 0.35 5.22 -20.92
N CYS A 31 0.73 5.04 -22.18
CA CYS A 31 -0.21 4.73 -23.26
C CYS A 31 -0.90 3.38 -23.04
N LEU A 32 -0.15 2.35 -22.65
CA LEU A 32 -0.71 1.02 -22.35
C LEU A 32 -1.72 1.09 -21.19
N GLN A 33 -1.37 1.75 -20.08
CA GLN A 33 -2.24 1.89 -18.92
C GLN A 33 -3.51 2.71 -19.22
N ARG A 34 -3.38 3.76 -20.04
CA ARG A 34 -4.51 4.57 -20.52
C ARG A 34 -5.42 3.78 -21.45
N ALA A 35 -4.86 2.94 -22.33
CA ALA A 35 -5.63 2.05 -23.20
C ALA A 35 -6.40 1.00 -22.38
N HIS A 36 -5.75 0.36 -21.40
CA HIS A 36 -6.40 -0.62 -20.52
C HIS A 36 -7.58 0.00 -19.74
N THR A 37 -7.41 1.23 -19.23
CA THR A 37 -8.47 1.97 -18.53
C THR A 37 -9.70 2.17 -19.41
N LEU A 38 -9.52 2.63 -20.65
CA LEU A 38 -10.63 2.85 -21.59
C LEU A 38 -11.30 1.54 -21.99
N THR A 39 -10.54 0.46 -22.19
CA THR A 39 -11.13 -0.85 -22.53
C THR A 39 -12.00 -1.41 -21.41
N VAL A 40 -11.58 -1.27 -20.14
CA VAL A 40 -12.36 -1.74 -18.99
C VAL A 40 -13.67 -0.96 -18.84
N LEU A 41 -13.62 0.37 -19.01
CA LEU A 41 -14.83 1.21 -18.95
C LEU A 41 -15.81 0.92 -20.10
N PHE A 42 -15.28 0.65 -21.30
CA PHE A 42 -16.10 0.25 -22.44
C PHE A 42 -16.82 -1.08 -22.19
N ILE A 43 -16.08 -2.11 -21.74
CA ILE A 43 -16.66 -3.42 -21.40
C ILE A 43 -17.72 -3.26 -20.30
N LEU A 44 -17.43 -2.49 -19.25
CA LEU A 44 -18.37 -2.21 -18.17
C LEU A 44 -19.67 -1.59 -18.69
N THR A 45 -19.57 -0.63 -19.61
CA THR A 45 -20.73 0.02 -20.25
C THR A 45 -21.52 -0.98 -21.10
N CYS A 46 -20.85 -1.84 -21.88
CA CYS A 46 -21.50 -2.87 -22.67
C CYS A 46 -22.23 -3.91 -21.81
N VAL A 47 -21.63 -4.34 -20.69
CA VAL A 47 -22.26 -5.27 -19.73
C VAL A 47 -23.50 -4.64 -19.11
N LEU A 48 -23.42 -3.38 -18.68
CA LEU A 48 -24.59 -2.66 -18.17
C LEU A 48 -25.69 -2.55 -19.25
N GLY A 49 -25.33 -2.19 -20.48
CA GLY A 49 -26.24 -2.15 -21.61
C GLY A 49 -26.93 -3.49 -21.87
N TYR A 50 -26.19 -4.59 -21.84
CA TYR A 50 -26.72 -5.95 -21.98
C TYR A 50 -27.78 -6.25 -20.90
N VAL A 51 -27.45 -6.04 -19.62
CA VAL A 51 -28.37 -6.31 -18.51
C VAL A 51 -29.64 -5.46 -18.62
N THR A 52 -29.50 -4.19 -19.02
CA THR A 52 -30.65 -3.29 -19.16
C THR A 52 -31.56 -3.60 -20.34
N LEU A 53 -31.02 -4.11 -21.45
CA LEU A 53 -31.74 -4.26 -22.72
C LEU A 53 -32.21 -5.70 -22.99
N LEU A 54 -31.53 -6.69 -22.43
CA LEU A 54 -31.72 -8.10 -22.79
C LEU A 54 -32.08 -9.00 -21.62
N GLU A 55 -31.86 -8.59 -20.37
CA GLU A 55 -32.22 -9.38 -19.19
C GLU A 55 -33.61 -8.99 -18.67
N GLU A 56 -34.57 -9.92 -18.72
CA GLU A 56 -35.89 -9.68 -18.13
C GLU A 56 -35.81 -9.65 -16.59
N THR A 57 -36.49 -8.68 -15.97
CA THR A 57 -36.51 -8.52 -14.51
C THR A 57 -37.49 -9.51 -13.86
N PRO A 58 -37.04 -10.42 -12.98
CA PRO A 58 -37.93 -11.29 -12.22
C PRO A 58 -38.87 -10.49 -11.30
N ARG A 59 -40.04 -11.03 -10.97
CA ARG A 59 -41.03 -10.40 -10.06
C ARG A 59 -40.72 -10.61 -8.58
N ASP A 60 -39.45 -10.54 -8.19
CA ASP A 60 -39.01 -10.61 -6.80
C ASP A 60 -38.25 -9.34 -6.44
N THR A 61 -38.89 -8.48 -5.65
CA THR A 61 -38.33 -7.20 -5.20
C THR A 61 -37.05 -7.41 -4.38
N ALA A 62 -37.01 -8.41 -3.49
CA ALA A 62 -35.86 -8.61 -2.61
C ALA A 62 -34.63 -9.06 -3.41
N TYR A 63 -34.84 -9.97 -4.36
CA TYR A 63 -33.80 -10.39 -5.30
C TYR A 63 -33.30 -9.22 -6.15
N ASN A 64 -34.20 -8.43 -6.73
CA ASN A 64 -33.86 -7.28 -7.57
C ASN A 64 -33.09 -6.21 -6.81
N THR A 65 -33.50 -5.90 -5.57
CA THR A 65 -32.79 -4.96 -4.69
C THR A 65 -31.38 -5.47 -4.37
N LYS A 66 -31.23 -6.75 -4.02
CA LYS A 66 -29.90 -7.35 -3.74
C LYS A 66 -28.99 -7.28 -4.97
N ARG A 67 -29.52 -7.66 -6.14
CA ARG A 67 -28.78 -7.60 -7.41
C ARG A 67 -28.37 -6.17 -7.76
N GLY A 68 -29.27 -5.20 -7.57
CA GLY A 68 -29.00 -3.78 -7.79
C GLY A 68 -27.88 -3.24 -6.90
N ILE A 69 -27.95 -3.48 -5.59
CA ILE A 69 -26.92 -3.04 -4.63
C ILE A 69 -25.55 -3.65 -4.98
N VAL A 70 -25.51 -4.96 -5.25
CA VAL A 70 -24.27 -5.65 -5.63
C VAL A 70 -23.71 -5.07 -6.94
N ALA A 71 -24.55 -4.85 -7.95
CA ALA A 71 -24.14 -4.26 -9.21
C ALA A 71 -23.59 -2.83 -9.02
N SER A 72 -24.25 -1.99 -8.23
CA SER A 72 -23.78 -0.63 -7.92
C SER A 72 -22.41 -0.65 -7.24
N ILE A 73 -22.20 -1.55 -6.27
CA ILE A 73 -20.90 -1.72 -5.60
C ILE A 73 -19.84 -2.18 -6.60
N LEU A 74 -20.12 -3.20 -7.42
CA LEU A 74 -19.16 -3.71 -8.40
C LEU A 74 -18.75 -2.66 -9.45
N VAL A 75 -19.72 -1.89 -9.95
CA VAL A 75 -19.46 -0.76 -10.88
C VAL A 75 -18.59 0.28 -10.20
N PHE A 76 -18.91 0.68 -8.96
CA PHE A 76 -18.11 1.63 -8.20
C PHE A 76 -16.68 1.12 -7.95
N LEU A 77 -16.51 -0.14 -7.56
CA LEU A 77 -15.20 -0.75 -7.33
C LEU A 77 -14.38 -0.80 -8.63
N CYS A 78 -15.00 -1.21 -9.74
CA CYS A 78 -14.35 -1.25 -11.05
C CYS A 78 -13.90 0.15 -11.49
N PHE A 79 -14.81 1.12 -11.44
CA PHE A 79 -14.50 2.52 -11.75
C PHE A 79 -13.40 3.07 -10.82
N GLY A 80 -13.56 2.87 -9.52
CA GLY A 80 -12.63 3.33 -8.50
C GLY A 80 -11.22 2.77 -8.66
N VAL A 81 -11.05 1.47 -8.93
CA VAL A 81 -9.73 0.88 -9.17
C VAL A 81 -9.03 1.49 -10.38
N THR A 82 -9.79 1.81 -11.43
CA THR A 82 -9.23 2.38 -12.66
C THR A 82 -8.87 3.87 -12.53
N GLN A 83 -9.69 4.65 -11.80
CA GLN A 83 -9.55 6.11 -11.71
C GLN A 83 -8.84 6.61 -10.45
N ALA A 84 -8.82 5.82 -9.37
CA ALA A 84 -8.17 6.22 -8.13
C ALA A 84 -6.68 6.47 -8.37
N LYS A 85 -6.16 7.52 -7.73
CA LYS A 85 -4.73 7.81 -7.74
C LYS A 85 -3.98 6.77 -6.93
N ASP A 86 -2.73 6.54 -7.30
CA ASP A 86 -1.85 5.69 -6.52
C ASP A 86 -1.62 6.29 -5.14
N GLY A 87 -1.86 5.47 -4.11
CA GLY A 87 -1.55 5.81 -2.73
C GLY A 87 -0.06 5.64 -2.41
N PRO A 88 0.34 5.84 -1.14
CA PRO A 88 1.72 5.67 -0.68
C PRO A 88 2.22 4.22 -0.80
N PHE A 89 1.31 3.25 -0.94
CA PHE A 89 1.63 1.84 -1.09
C PHE A 89 1.74 1.44 -2.56
N SER A 90 2.90 0.89 -2.96
CA SER A 90 3.15 0.51 -4.36
C SER A 90 3.20 -1.00 -4.61
N ARG A 91 3.37 -1.84 -3.58
CA ARG A 91 3.51 -3.31 -3.70
C ARG A 91 2.42 -4.04 -2.90
N PRO A 92 1.84 -5.16 -3.37
CA PRO A 92 2.29 -5.98 -4.49
C PRO A 92 1.99 -5.37 -5.88
N HIS A 93 0.87 -4.68 -6.05
CA HIS A 93 0.52 -3.94 -7.27
C HIS A 93 -0.35 -2.72 -6.91
N PRO A 94 -0.24 -1.56 -7.58
CA PRO A 94 -1.02 -0.37 -7.20
C PRO A 94 -2.54 -0.58 -7.28
N ALA A 95 -3.03 -1.36 -8.26
CA ALA A 95 -4.45 -1.70 -8.36
C ALA A 95 -5.01 -2.43 -7.13
N TYR A 96 -4.19 -3.22 -6.43
CA TYR A 96 -4.59 -3.89 -5.18
C TYR A 96 -4.92 -2.87 -4.10
N TRP A 97 -4.09 -1.84 -3.94
CA TRP A 97 -4.31 -0.79 -2.95
C TRP A 97 -5.48 0.12 -3.30
N ARG A 98 -5.63 0.44 -4.58
CA ARG A 98 -6.81 1.18 -5.07
C ARG A 98 -8.11 0.41 -4.80
N PHE A 99 -8.10 -0.92 -5.00
CA PHE A 99 -9.24 -1.77 -4.68
C PHE A 99 -9.63 -1.68 -3.22
N TRP A 100 -8.68 -1.85 -2.29
CA TRP A 100 -8.96 -1.77 -0.86
C TRP A 100 -9.36 -0.37 -0.40
N LEU A 101 -8.82 0.69 -1.02
CA LEU A 101 -9.28 2.05 -0.78
C LEU A 101 -10.76 2.19 -1.17
N CYS A 102 -11.16 1.72 -2.36
CA CYS A 102 -12.55 1.78 -2.80
C CYS A 102 -13.47 0.92 -1.93
N VAL A 103 -13.04 -0.28 -1.52
CA VAL A 103 -13.79 -1.11 -0.55
C VAL A 103 -13.97 -0.38 0.77
N SER A 104 -12.93 0.31 1.26
CA SER A 104 -13.00 1.09 2.51
C SER A 104 -13.98 2.25 2.39
N VAL A 105 -14.04 2.92 1.24
CA VAL A 105 -15.04 3.98 1.00
C VAL A 105 -16.46 3.42 0.98
N VAL A 106 -16.69 2.27 0.34
CA VAL A 106 -18.01 1.60 0.36
C VAL A 106 -18.39 1.23 1.79
N TYR A 107 -17.45 0.69 2.56
CA TYR A 107 -17.66 0.36 3.97
C TYR A 107 -18.00 1.60 4.81
N GLU A 108 -17.29 2.71 4.62
CA GLU A 108 -17.58 3.97 5.32
C GLU A 108 -18.97 4.51 4.99
N LEU A 109 -19.35 4.53 3.70
CA LEU A 109 -20.70 4.92 3.28
C LEU A 109 -21.78 4.01 3.89
N PHE A 110 -21.48 2.73 4.04
CA PHE A 110 -22.36 1.78 4.72
C PHE A 110 -22.47 2.05 6.23
N LEU A 111 -21.36 2.36 6.90
CA LEU A 111 -21.38 2.77 8.31
C LEU A 111 -22.20 4.04 8.52
N ILE A 112 -22.05 5.04 7.66
CA ILE A 112 -22.87 6.26 7.69
C ILE A 112 -24.35 5.91 7.47
N PHE A 113 -24.68 5.00 6.56
CA PHE A 113 -26.06 4.55 6.39
C PHE A 113 -26.63 3.90 7.65
N ILE A 114 -25.87 3.00 8.29
CA ILE A 114 -26.26 2.31 9.53
C ILE A 114 -26.40 3.30 10.70
N LEU A 115 -25.57 4.35 10.74
CA LEU A 115 -25.63 5.39 11.76
C LEU A 115 -27.02 6.07 11.85
N PHE A 116 -27.75 6.15 10.73
CA PHE A 116 -29.11 6.71 10.69
C PHE A 116 -30.22 5.68 10.92
N GLN A 117 -29.89 4.41 11.15
CA GLN A 117 -30.87 3.36 11.44
C GLN A 117 -31.09 3.20 12.94
N THR A 118 -32.29 2.74 13.33
CA THR A 118 -32.48 2.24 14.70
C THR A 118 -31.72 0.93 14.89
N VAL A 119 -31.43 0.55 16.14
CA VAL A 119 -30.75 -0.72 16.46
C VAL A 119 -31.52 -1.93 15.90
N GLN A 120 -32.85 -1.87 15.96
CA GLN A 120 -33.74 -2.91 15.46
C GLN A 120 -33.67 -2.98 13.93
N ASP A 121 -33.78 -1.84 13.25
CA ASP A 121 -33.75 -1.78 11.79
C ASP A 121 -32.38 -2.19 11.24
N GLY A 122 -31.29 -1.74 11.86
CA GLY A 122 -29.93 -2.15 11.51
C GLY A 122 -29.72 -3.66 11.64
N ARG A 123 -30.22 -4.27 12.73
CA ARG A 123 -30.16 -5.73 12.93
C ARG A 123 -30.96 -6.50 11.89
N GLN A 124 -32.14 -6.02 11.49
CA GLN A 124 -32.91 -6.64 10.41
C GLN A 124 -32.22 -6.42 9.06
N PHE A 125 -31.64 -5.25 8.82
CA PHE A 125 -30.91 -4.94 7.60
C PHE A 125 -29.72 -5.89 7.40
N LEU A 126 -28.96 -6.17 8.46
CA LEU A 126 -27.82 -7.10 8.40
C LEU A 126 -28.21 -8.53 7.98
N LYS A 127 -29.48 -8.93 8.12
CA LYS A 127 -29.96 -10.22 7.61
C LYS A 127 -29.93 -10.33 6.08
N TYR A 128 -29.93 -9.19 5.36
CA TYR A 128 -29.74 -9.20 3.91
C TYR A 128 -28.33 -9.66 3.51
N VAL A 129 -27.35 -9.54 4.42
CA VAL A 129 -25.97 -9.99 4.22
C VAL A 129 -25.79 -11.45 4.65
N ASP A 130 -26.15 -11.78 5.90
CA ASP A 130 -26.15 -13.16 6.40
C ASP A 130 -27.47 -13.44 7.16
N PRO A 131 -28.27 -14.44 6.73
CA PRO A 131 -29.56 -14.77 7.35
C PRO A 131 -29.50 -15.11 8.84
N ARG A 132 -28.33 -15.49 9.38
CA ARG A 132 -28.14 -15.87 10.78
C ARG A 132 -28.02 -14.67 11.73
N LEU A 133 -27.92 -13.45 11.18
CA LEU A 133 -27.77 -12.22 11.96
C LEU A 133 -29.12 -11.73 12.52
N GLY A 134 -29.08 -10.66 13.32
CA GLY A 134 -30.27 -10.01 13.88
C GLY A 134 -30.85 -10.68 15.12
N VAL A 135 -30.07 -11.55 15.77
CA VAL A 135 -30.28 -12.00 17.15
C VAL A 135 -29.46 -11.13 18.11
N PRO A 136 -29.90 -10.93 19.37
CA PRO A 136 -29.07 -10.27 20.36
C PRO A 136 -27.79 -11.09 20.60
N LEU A 137 -26.63 -10.42 20.55
CA LEU A 137 -25.37 -11.05 20.94
C LEU A 137 -25.28 -11.07 22.47
N PRO A 138 -24.66 -12.10 23.07
CA PRO A 138 -24.33 -12.08 24.48
C PRO A 138 -23.31 -10.97 24.72
N GLU A 139 -23.72 -9.92 25.43
CA GLU A 139 -22.83 -8.85 25.88
C GLU A 139 -22.13 -9.31 27.16
N ARG A 140 -20.80 -9.17 27.21
CA ARG A 140 -19.97 -9.55 28.35
C ARG A 140 -19.38 -8.28 28.94
N ASP A 141 -19.67 -8.03 30.21
CA ASP A 141 -19.06 -6.94 30.96
C ASP A 141 -17.75 -7.44 31.59
N TYR A 142 -16.64 -6.81 31.22
CA TYR A 142 -15.31 -7.11 31.73
C TYR A 142 -14.93 -6.18 32.90
N GLY A 143 -15.79 -5.25 33.33
CA GLY A 143 -15.48 -4.22 34.34
C GLY A 143 -15.86 -4.58 35.77
N GLY A 144 -16.36 -5.81 36.01
CA GLY A 144 -16.90 -6.23 37.31
C GLY A 144 -15.90 -6.22 38.47
N ASN A 145 -15.07 -7.27 38.61
CA ASN A 145 -14.03 -7.35 39.64
C ASN A 145 -12.65 -7.11 39.01
N CYS A 146 -11.98 -6.04 39.46
CA CYS A 146 -10.68 -5.61 38.93
C CYS A 146 -9.51 -5.94 39.85
N LEU A 147 -9.70 -6.80 40.84
CA LEU A 147 -8.61 -7.32 41.66
C LEU A 147 -7.75 -8.28 40.82
N ILE A 148 -6.51 -7.88 40.55
CA ILE A 148 -5.51 -8.73 39.88
C ILE A 148 -5.21 -9.96 40.73
N TYR A 149 -5.10 -9.77 42.05
CA TYR A 149 -4.89 -10.84 43.01
C TYR A 149 -6.01 -10.80 44.05
N ASP A 150 -6.84 -11.82 44.05
CA ASP A 150 -7.88 -12.01 45.05
C ASP A 150 -7.34 -12.87 46.20
N ALA A 151 -7.02 -12.20 47.31
CA ALA A 151 -6.55 -12.86 48.52
C ALA A 151 -7.63 -13.72 49.22
N HIS A 152 -8.91 -13.56 48.87
CA HIS A 152 -10.03 -14.29 49.49
C HIS A 152 -10.34 -15.61 48.79
N ASN A 153 -9.81 -15.84 47.58
CA ASN A 153 -9.95 -17.09 46.86
C ASN A 153 -8.63 -17.87 46.88
N GLU A 154 -8.46 -18.74 47.89
CA GLU A 154 -7.22 -19.50 48.09
C GLU A 154 -6.93 -20.53 46.97
N SER A 155 -7.96 -20.98 46.24
CA SER A 155 -7.81 -21.97 45.17
C SER A 155 -7.40 -21.38 43.82
N ASP A 156 -7.86 -20.17 43.50
CA ASP A 156 -7.45 -19.43 42.29
C ASP A 156 -7.41 -17.92 42.55
N PRO A 157 -6.28 -17.40 43.07
CA PRO A 157 -6.12 -15.99 43.35
C PRO A 157 -6.10 -15.09 42.09
N PHE A 158 -5.88 -15.64 40.89
CA PHE A 158 -5.73 -14.88 39.64
C PHE A 158 -6.90 -15.10 38.67
N HIS A 159 -8.02 -15.67 39.12
CA HIS A 159 -9.19 -15.95 38.28
C HIS A 159 -9.64 -14.72 37.45
N ASN A 160 -9.64 -13.52 38.05
CA ASN A 160 -10.01 -12.28 37.38
C ASN A 160 -9.07 -11.89 36.23
N VAL A 161 -7.85 -12.41 36.17
CA VAL A 161 -6.92 -12.17 35.05
C VAL A 161 -7.18 -13.18 33.95
N TRP A 162 -7.33 -14.46 34.31
CA TRP A 162 -7.59 -15.53 33.35
C TRP A 162 -8.93 -15.37 32.63
N ASP A 163 -9.95 -14.87 33.32
CA ASP A 163 -11.27 -14.60 32.74
C ASP A 163 -11.29 -13.45 31.71
N LYS A 164 -10.21 -12.65 31.67
CA LYS A 164 -10.02 -11.49 30.78
C LYS A 164 -8.99 -11.75 29.67
N LEU A 165 -8.13 -12.76 29.84
CA LEU A 165 -7.21 -13.23 28.81
C LEU A 165 -7.95 -14.05 27.74
N ASP A 166 -8.81 -13.38 26.96
CA ASP A 166 -9.58 -14.00 25.89
C ASP A 166 -8.97 -13.76 24.49
N GLY A 167 -9.77 -13.99 23.45
CA GLY A 167 -9.33 -13.81 22.07
C GLY A 167 -8.98 -12.38 21.68
N PHE A 168 -9.36 -11.37 22.48
CA PHE A 168 -9.05 -9.97 22.21
C PHE A 168 -7.58 -9.64 22.49
N VAL A 169 -6.93 -10.31 23.44
CA VAL A 169 -5.50 -10.14 23.75
C VAL A 169 -4.58 -10.44 22.55
N PRO A 170 -4.63 -11.63 21.92
CA PRO A 170 -3.84 -11.88 20.72
C PRO A 170 -4.31 -11.02 19.53
N ALA A 171 -5.59 -10.62 19.49
CA ALA A 171 -6.09 -9.72 18.45
C ALA A 171 -5.51 -8.30 18.58
N HIS A 172 -5.36 -7.77 19.79
CA HIS A 172 -4.68 -6.52 20.08
C HIS A 172 -3.22 -6.60 19.64
N PHE A 173 -2.48 -7.61 20.10
CA PHE A 173 -1.08 -7.78 19.72
C PHE A 173 -0.88 -7.88 18.21
N LEU A 174 -1.62 -8.77 17.53
CA LEU A 174 -1.51 -8.97 16.09
C LEU A 174 -2.01 -7.74 15.31
N GLY A 175 -3.07 -7.10 15.78
CA GLY A 175 -3.62 -5.88 15.20
C GLY A 175 -2.59 -4.76 15.20
N TRP A 176 -1.93 -4.52 16.33
CA TRP A 176 -0.90 -3.49 16.45
C TRP A 176 0.39 -3.83 15.71
N TYR A 177 0.76 -5.11 15.67
CA TYR A 177 1.83 -5.59 14.81
C TYR A 177 1.57 -5.24 13.35
N LEU A 178 0.40 -5.61 12.80
CA LEU A 178 0.04 -5.34 11.40
C LEU A 178 -0.13 -3.85 11.10
N LYS A 179 -0.81 -3.10 11.98
CA LYS A 179 -0.94 -1.63 11.88
C LYS A 179 0.44 -0.96 11.80
N THR A 180 1.40 -1.45 12.59
CA THR A 180 2.77 -0.91 12.58
C THR A 180 3.50 -1.21 11.27
N LEU A 181 3.31 -2.38 10.66
CA LEU A 181 3.87 -2.66 9.34
C LEU A 181 3.32 -1.72 8.25
N MET A 182 2.09 -1.22 8.42
CA MET A 182 1.46 -0.27 7.49
C MET A 182 1.90 1.19 7.75
N ILE A 183 1.81 1.67 8.99
CA ILE A 183 2.09 3.07 9.37
C ILE A 183 3.60 3.34 9.39
N ARG A 184 4.40 2.35 9.84
CA ARG A 184 5.87 2.36 9.85
C ARG A 184 6.50 3.48 10.67
N ASP A 185 5.78 4.03 11.63
CA ASP A 185 6.26 5.07 12.54
C ASP A 185 5.89 4.75 13.99
N TRP A 186 6.90 4.71 14.87
CA TRP A 186 6.73 4.35 16.27
C TRP A 186 5.82 5.33 17.02
N TRP A 187 6.03 6.64 16.81
CA TRP A 187 5.32 7.67 17.54
C TRP A 187 3.86 7.73 17.14
N MET A 188 3.58 7.72 15.83
CA MET A 188 2.23 7.70 15.31
C MET A 188 1.48 6.44 15.78
N CYS A 189 2.09 5.26 15.73
CA CYS A 189 1.45 4.04 16.24
C CYS A 189 1.15 4.13 17.74
N THR A 190 2.09 4.63 18.54
CA THR A 190 1.91 4.74 20.01
C THR A 190 0.82 5.75 20.37
N ILE A 191 0.79 6.91 19.70
CA ILE A 191 -0.25 7.93 19.90
C ILE A 191 -1.62 7.37 19.53
N VAL A 192 -1.74 6.74 18.35
CA VAL A 192 -3.01 6.15 17.90
C VAL A 192 -3.43 5.02 18.85
N SER A 193 -2.49 4.25 19.41
CA SER A 193 -2.78 3.22 20.41
C SER A 193 -3.43 3.79 21.65
N VAL A 194 -2.81 4.78 22.26
CA VAL A 194 -3.39 5.45 23.43
C VAL A 194 -4.73 6.11 23.10
N MET A 195 -4.89 6.67 21.89
CA MET A 195 -6.18 7.24 21.47
C MET A 195 -7.30 6.20 21.33
N PHE A 196 -7.01 4.97 20.88
CA PHE A 196 -8.01 3.91 20.80
C PHE A 196 -8.55 3.53 22.19
N GLU A 197 -7.68 3.48 23.19
CA GLU A 197 -8.07 3.20 24.59
C GLU A 197 -8.93 4.31 25.18
N PHE A 198 -8.61 5.57 24.87
CA PHE A 198 -9.47 6.68 25.27
C PHE A 198 -10.85 6.61 24.58
N LEU A 199 -10.93 6.12 23.35
CA LEU A 199 -12.21 5.89 22.67
C LEU A 199 -12.99 4.76 23.34
N GLU A 200 -12.33 3.68 23.74
CA GLU A 200 -12.97 2.57 24.46
C GLU A 200 -13.51 3.03 25.82
N TYR A 201 -12.69 3.72 26.63
CA TYR A 201 -13.15 4.38 27.86
C TYR A 201 -14.34 5.32 27.62
N SER A 202 -14.30 6.12 26.55
CA SER A 202 -15.38 7.06 26.26
C SER A 202 -16.66 6.35 25.83
N LEU A 203 -16.58 5.14 25.28
CA LEU A 203 -17.69 4.38 24.71
C LEU A 203 -18.17 3.21 25.60
N GLU A 204 -17.53 2.95 26.74
CA GLU A 204 -17.92 1.91 27.71
C GLU A 204 -19.41 2.02 28.11
N HIS A 205 -19.93 3.25 28.21
CA HIS A 205 -21.33 3.50 28.55
C HIS A 205 -22.33 3.13 27.44
N GLN A 206 -21.86 3.02 26.19
CA GLN A 206 -22.67 2.61 25.03
C GLN A 206 -22.57 1.10 24.78
N LEU A 207 -21.40 0.51 25.02
CA LEU A 207 -21.13 -0.91 24.83
C LEU A 207 -20.50 -1.52 26.09
N PRO A 208 -21.24 -2.38 26.82
CA PRO A 208 -20.73 -3.06 28.02
C PRO A 208 -19.47 -3.91 27.76
N ASN A 209 -19.24 -4.33 26.51
CA ASN A 209 -18.00 -5.03 26.14
C ASN A 209 -16.74 -4.18 26.29
N PHE A 210 -16.83 -2.84 26.26
CA PHE A 210 -15.69 -1.94 26.47
C PHE A 210 -15.52 -1.51 27.93
N SER A 211 -16.40 -1.97 28.83
CA SER A 211 -16.22 -1.82 30.27
C SER A 211 -15.19 -2.86 30.69
N GLU A 212 -13.92 -2.46 30.76
CA GLU A 212 -12.81 -3.31 31.18
C GLU A 212 -12.12 -2.72 32.42
N CYS A 213 -11.20 -3.49 33.00
CA CYS A 213 -10.50 -3.04 34.20
C CYS A 213 -9.44 -2.00 33.87
N TRP A 214 -9.12 -1.11 34.83
CA TRP A 214 -8.08 -0.09 34.62
C TRP A 214 -6.71 -0.70 34.24
N TRP A 215 -6.38 -1.86 34.81
CA TRP A 215 -5.12 -2.55 34.49
C TRP A 215 -5.21 -3.28 33.16
N ASP A 216 -6.40 -3.62 32.70
CA ASP A 216 -6.65 -4.24 31.41
C ASP A 216 -6.27 -3.24 30.31
N HIS A 217 -6.98 -2.11 30.26
CA HIS A 217 -6.68 -0.99 29.35
C HIS A 217 -5.20 -0.56 29.37
N TRP A 218 -4.69 -0.14 30.54
CA TRP A 218 -3.39 0.53 30.58
C TRP A 218 -2.21 -0.42 30.60
N ILE A 219 -2.33 -1.57 31.27
CA ILE A 219 -1.19 -2.50 31.39
C ILE A 219 -1.30 -3.58 30.33
N MET A 220 -2.44 -4.26 30.24
CA MET A 220 -2.60 -5.36 29.31
C MET A 220 -2.68 -4.87 27.87
N ASP A 221 -3.54 -3.92 27.55
CA ASP A 221 -3.71 -3.48 26.18
C ASP A 221 -2.63 -2.48 25.74
N VAL A 222 -2.53 -1.29 26.35
CA VAL A 222 -1.53 -0.28 25.94
C VAL A 222 -0.10 -0.80 26.01
N LEU A 223 0.33 -1.29 27.19
CA LEU A 223 1.74 -1.57 27.43
C LEU A 223 2.14 -2.95 26.88
N VAL A 224 1.34 -3.99 27.17
CA VAL A 224 1.69 -5.37 26.80
C VAL A 224 1.26 -5.66 25.36
N CYS A 225 -0.02 -5.73 25.04
CA CYS A 225 -0.49 -6.16 23.72
C CYS A 225 -0.08 -5.18 22.62
N ASN A 226 -0.50 -3.92 22.75
CA ASN A 226 -0.31 -2.88 21.76
C ASN A 226 1.16 -2.51 21.68
N GLY A 227 1.78 -2.20 22.83
CA GLY A 227 3.20 -1.84 22.94
C GLY A 227 4.15 -2.92 22.40
N LEU A 228 3.95 -4.20 22.76
CA LEU A 228 4.76 -5.29 22.22
C LEU A 228 4.47 -5.53 20.74
N GLY A 229 3.22 -5.39 20.30
CA GLY A 229 2.85 -5.50 18.89
C GLY A 229 3.58 -4.46 18.04
N ILE A 230 3.58 -3.20 18.48
CA ILE A 230 4.29 -2.09 17.83
C ILE A 230 5.80 -2.36 17.86
N TYR A 231 6.36 -2.75 19.00
CA TYR A 231 7.79 -3.05 19.12
C TYR A 231 8.24 -4.15 18.16
N CYS A 232 7.49 -5.27 18.12
CA CYS A 232 7.74 -6.36 17.18
C CYS A 232 7.62 -5.89 15.74
N GLY A 233 6.60 -5.09 15.41
CA GLY A 233 6.40 -4.53 14.08
C GLY A 233 7.58 -3.67 13.63
N MET A 234 8.07 -2.79 14.50
CA MET A 234 9.24 -1.96 14.21
C MET A 234 10.52 -2.79 14.02
N LYS A 235 10.73 -3.82 14.84
CA LYS A 235 11.87 -4.74 14.69
C LYS A 235 11.81 -5.51 13.37
N THR A 236 10.64 -5.98 12.97
CA THR A 236 10.44 -6.61 11.66
C THR A 236 10.77 -5.64 10.51
N LEU A 237 10.34 -4.37 10.60
CA LEU A 237 10.65 -3.37 9.59
C LEU A 237 12.15 -3.06 9.50
N GLU A 238 12.85 -3.03 10.63
CA GLU A 238 14.30 -2.87 10.70
C GLU A 238 15.02 -4.03 10.00
N ASP A 239 14.66 -5.28 10.31
CA ASP A 239 15.23 -6.48 9.67
C ASP A 239 15.00 -6.48 8.15
N ILE A 240 13.76 -6.24 7.70
CA ILE A 240 13.43 -6.18 6.26
C ILE A 240 14.24 -5.08 5.57
N THR A 241 14.40 -3.92 6.21
CA THR A 241 15.16 -2.79 5.65
C THR A 241 16.65 -3.11 5.54
N LEU A 242 17.23 -3.76 6.54
CA LEU A 242 18.62 -4.20 6.54
C LEU A 242 18.87 -5.23 5.44
N ARG A 243 18.03 -6.27 5.35
CA ARG A 243 18.11 -7.29 4.28
C ARG A 243 18.00 -6.67 2.89
N TYR A 244 17.07 -5.74 2.70
CA TYR A 244 16.92 -5.04 1.42
C TYR A 244 18.18 -4.24 1.04
N LYS A 245 18.81 -3.56 2.00
CA LYS A 245 20.07 -2.82 1.79
C LYS A 245 21.22 -3.79 1.44
N GLU A 246 21.31 -4.93 2.12
CA GLU A 246 22.33 -5.95 1.87
C GLU A 246 22.19 -6.55 0.45
N THR A 247 21.00 -6.98 0.06
CA THR A 247 20.73 -7.50 -1.29
C THR A 247 21.09 -6.47 -2.37
N ARG A 248 20.78 -5.18 -2.14
CA ARG A 248 21.13 -4.11 -3.07
C ARG A 248 22.64 -3.91 -3.20
N ARG A 249 23.38 -3.99 -2.08
CA ARG A 249 24.85 -3.89 -2.06
C ARG A 249 25.49 -5.05 -2.84
N GLN A 250 25.07 -6.29 -2.59
CA GLN A 250 25.58 -7.45 -3.32
C GLN A 250 25.35 -7.33 -4.84
N LYS A 251 24.17 -6.84 -5.26
CA LYS A 251 23.86 -6.60 -6.67
C LYS A 251 24.73 -5.50 -7.31
N GLN A 252 25.06 -4.45 -6.56
CA GLN A 252 25.98 -3.40 -7.02
C GLN A 252 27.41 -3.93 -7.16
N GLN A 253 27.88 -4.73 -6.20
CA GLN A 253 29.21 -5.34 -6.24
C GLN A 253 29.34 -6.29 -7.43
N SER A 254 28.37 -7.20 -7.63
CA SER A 254 28.34 -8.11 -8.77
C SER A 254 28.35 -7.38 -10.12
N ARG A 255 27.60 -6.27 -10.25
CA ARG A 255 27.59 -5.47 -11.49
C ARG A 255 28.91 -4.72 -11.71
N GLY A 256 29.56 -4.27 -10.63
CA GLY A 256 30.87 -3.64 -10.67
C GLY A 256 31.98 -4.61 -11.07
N ASP A 257 31.99 -5.81 -10.49
CA ASP A 257 32.95 -6.87 -10.84
C ASP A 257 32.77 -7.33 -12.29
N GLN A 258 31.52 -7.44 -12.76
CA GLN A 258 31.22 -7.77 -14.16
C GLN A 258 31.69 -6.67 -15.13
N GLY A 259 31.47 -5.38 -14.79
CA GLY A 259 31.99 -4.27 -15.59
C GLY A 259 33.52 -4.26 -15.67
N ARG A 260 34.20 -4.48 -14.54
CA ARG A 260 35.66 -4.56 -14.48
C ARG A 260 36.23 -5.76 -15.24
N ALA A 261 35.50 -6.88 -15.29
CA ALA A 261 35.89 -8.05 -16.08
C ALA A 261 35.78 -7.78 -17.58
N VAL A 262 34.73 -7.07 -18.02
CA VAL A 262 34.57 -6.66 -19.43
C VAL A 262 35.66 -5.68 -19.85
N ASP A 263 35.92 -4.62 -19.06
CA ASP A 263 37.00 -3.66 -19.35
C ASP A 263 38.39 -4.35 -19.45
N ARG A 264 38.60 -5.41 -18.65
CA ARG A 264 39.85 -6.18 -18.69
C ARG A 264 39.97 -7.07 -19.94
N VAL A 265 38.85 -7.55 -20.48
CA VAL A 265 38.80 -8.34 -21.72
C VAL A 265 38.97 -7.43 -22.94
N ASP A 266 38.32 -6.27 -22.96
CA ASP A 266 38.43 -5.31 -24.06
C ASP A 266 39.81 -4.62 -24.09
N GLY A 267 40.45 -4.43 -22.92
CA GLY A 267 41.82 -3.91 -22.81
C GLY A 267 42.94 -4.91 -23.15
N HIS A 268 42.63 -6.10 -23.67
CA HIS A 268 43.61 -7.12 -24.08
C HIS A 268 43.53 -7.54 -25.56
N LEU A 269 42.75 -6.85 -26.41
CA LEU A 269 42.93 -7.00 -27.85
C LEU A 269 44.23 -6.28 -28.27
N PRO A 270 45.22 -6.98 -28.85
CA PRO A 270 46.32 -6.30 -29.52
C PRO A 270 45.74 -5.54 -30.72
N GLU A 271 46.14 -4.28 -30.90
CA GLU A 271 45.85 -3.56 -32.15
C GLU A 271 46.34 -4.41 -33.33
N PRO A 272 45.54 -4.57 -34.40
CA PRO A 272 46.03 -5.20 -35.61
C PRO A 272 47.07 -4.27 -36.24
N GLU A 273 48.29 -4.76 -36.44
CA GLU A 273 49.28 -4.01 -37.22
C GLU A 273 48.74 -3.78 -38.64
N ASP A 274 48.83 -2.52 -39.10
CA ASP A 274 48.43 -2.12 -40.44
C ASP A 274 49.25 -2.88 -41.51
N PRO A 275 48.63 -3.42 -42.57
CA PRO A 275 49.35 -4.03 -43.66
C PRO A 275 50.08 -2.96 -44.51
N PRO A 276 51.25 -3.27 -45.10
CA PRO A 276 51.97 -2.31 -45.92
C PRO A 276 51.17 -2.00 -47.20
N GLY A 277 51.08 -0.71 -47.52
CA GLY A 277 50.34 -0.18 -48.67
C GLY A 277 50.90 -0.61 -50.05
N PRO A 278 50.14 -0.37 -51.14
CA PRO A 278 50.43 -0.94 -52.45
C PRO A 278 51.67 -0.31 -53.10
N ALA A 279 52.48 -1.14 -53.75
CA ALA A 279 53.59 -0.71 -54.58
C ALA A 279 53.09 -0.02 -55.86
N GLU A 280 53.51 1.22 -56.08
CA GLU A 280 53.32 1.94 -57.33
C GLU A 280 54.18 1.32 -58.45
N ALA A 281 53.55 1.09 -59.59
CA ALA A 281 54.21 0.72 -60.84
C ALA A 281 54.16 1.93 -61.78
N GLU A 282 55.31 2.51 -62.09
CA GLU A 282 55.47 3.36 -63.28
C GLU A 282 56.75 2.98 -64.03
N GLY A 283 56.54 2.39 -65.22
CA GLY A 283 56.90 3.03 -66.49
C GLY A 283 58.37 3.25 -66.84
N GLU A 284 58.83 2.46 -67.81
CA GLU A 284 59.90 2.74 -68.80
C GLU A 284 60.03 4.23 -69.18
N GLY A 285 61.19 4.82 -69.49
CA GLY A 285 62.54 4.32 -69.68
C GLY A 285 63.45 5.37 -70.36
N ALA A 286 64.76 5.22 -70.12
CA ALA A 286 65.92 5.60 -70.96
C ALA A 286 66.32 7.10 -71.13
N PRO A 287 67.59 7.39 -71.53
CA PRO A 287 68.83 7.06 -70.83
C PRO A 287 69.78 8.29 -70.64
N ALA A 288 70.89 8.03 -69.94
CA ALA A 288 71.93 8.94 -69.45
C ALA A 288 72.75 9.72 -70.51
N PRO A 289 73.64 10.62 -70.04
CA PRO A 289 74.96 10.75 -70.65
C PRO A 289 76.11 10.41 -69.68
N ASN A 290 77.02 9.60 -70.24
CA ASN A 290 78.42 9.31 -69.87
C ASN A 290 78.71 8.32 -68.75
#